data_AF-A0A7K9S661-F1
#
_entry.id   AF-A0A7K9S661-F1
#
_cell.length_a   1.000
_cell.length_b   1.000
_cell.length_c   1.000
_cell.angle_alpha   90.00
_cell.angle_beta   90.00
_cell.angle_gamma   90.00
#
_symmetry.space_group_name_H-M   'P 1'
#
loop_
_entity.id
_entity.type
_entity.pdbx_description
1 polymer ?
#
loop_
_entity_poly.entity_id
_entity_poly.type
_entity_poly.pdbx_seq_one_letter_code
_entity_poly.pdbx_strand_id
1 'polypeptide(L)'
;ISPKSHQNPQSPAGGLPGAPGLNLLLRRDGRTINLGGKSCVAVEPGDVFRLLTPGGGGFGPPEDGMGDDPRDSPDPQDLWVTQNPKNPPNSQSPPNPPTPQTFLERGSVFEFRQAQEGV
;
A
#
# COMPACT_ATOMS: atom_id res chain seq x y z
N ILE A 1 -21.93 26.60 -0.52
CA ILE A 1 -21.60 25.22 -0.93
C ILE A 1 -20.56 24.71 0.05
N SER A 2 -20.95 23.87 1.01
CA SER A 2 -20.03 23.32 2.01
C SER A 2 -19.06 22.34 1.33
N PRO A 3 -17.75 22.36 1.65
CA PRO A 3 -16.81 21.40 1.09
C PRO A 3 -17.22 20.00 1.55
N LYS A 4 -17.41 19.06 0.62
CA LYS A 4 -17.61 17.65 0.94
C LYS A 4 -16.35 17.17 1.68
N SER A 5 -16.45 16.89 2.97
CA SER A 5 -15.45 16.11 3.70
C SER A 5 -15.33 14.75 3.01
N HIS A 6 -14.09 14.27 2.80
CA HIS A 6 -13.85 12.90 2.36
C HIS A 6 -14.20 11.97 3.53
N GLN A 7 -15.49 11.75 3.76
CA GLN A 7 -15.98 10.76 4.70
C GLN A 7 -15.59 9.39 4.15
N ASN A 8 -14.81 8.62 4.89
CA ASN A 8 -14.53 7.24 4.54
C ASN A 8 -15.87 6.48 4.50
N PRO A 9 -16.20 5.74 3.43
CA PRO A 9 -17.40 4.91 3.40
C PRO A 9 -17.50 4.05 4.66
N GLN A 10 -18.71 3.93 5.20
CA GLN A 10 -18.99 3.05 6.34
C GLN A 10 -18.61 1.62 5.94
N SER A 11 -17.80 0.96 6.76
CA SER A 11 -17.38 -0.41 6.46
C SER A 11 -18.55 -1.39 6.63
N PRO A 12 -18.58 -2.47 5.83
CA PRO A 12 -19.66 -3.45 5.91
C PRO A 12 -19.75 -4.11 7.30
N ALA A 13 -20.99 -4.40 7.73
CA ALA A 13 -21.29 -5.16 8.95
C ALA A 13 -20.69 -4.61 10.26
N GLY A 14 -20.40 -3.29 10.33
CA GLY A 14 -19.85 -2.66 11.54
C GLY A 14 -18.33 -2.67 11.63
N GLY A 15 -17.63 -2.96 10.53
CA GLY A 15 -16.18 -2.91 10.45
C GLY A 15 -15.56 -1.53 10.69
N LEU A 16 -14.26 -1.53 10.95
CA LEU A 16 -13.49 -0.30 11.02
C LEU A 16 -13.14 0.22 9.61
N PRO A 17 -13.11 1.54 9.41
CA PRO A 17 -12.71 2.15 8.15
C PRO A 17 -11.24 1.85 7.82
N GLY A 18 -10.93 1.72 6.53
CA GLY A 18 -9.54 1.57 6.07
C GLY A 18 -8.72 2.85 6.27
N ALA A 19 -7.39 2.72 6.36
CA ALA A 19 -6.52 3.89 6.45
C ALA A 19 -6.60 4.74 5.15
N PRO A 20 -6.63 6.09 5.24
CA PRO A 20 -6.64 6.93 4.06
C PRO A 20 -5.29 6.86 3.31
N GLY A 21 -5.36 7.02 1.99
CA GLY A 21 -4.15 7.20 1.18
C GLY A 21 -3.53 8.58 1.36
N LEU A 22 -2.25 8.70 1.03
CA LEU A 22 -1.49 9.95 1.10
C LEU A 22 -0.58 10.10 -0.13
N ASN A 23 -0.51 11.30 -0.67
CA ASN A 23 0.37 11.66 -1.76
C ASN A 23 1.47 12.56 -1.20
N LEU A 24 2.68 12.03 -0.99
CA LEU A 24 3.74 12.74 -0.29
C LEU A 24 4.89 13.07 -1.23
N LEU A 25 5.40 14.28 -1.12
CA LEU A 25 6.65 14.71 -1.75
C LEU A 25 7.71 14.92 -0.67
N LEU A 26 8.73 14.09 -0.70
CA LEU A 26 9.89 14.18 0.17
C LEU A 26 10.94 15.03 -0.55
N ARG A 27 11.20 16.21 -0.01
CA ARG A 27 12.22 17.12 -0.53
C ARG A 27 13.61 16.61 -0.15
N ARG A 28 14.60 16.89 -0.99
CA ARG A 28 16.01 16.57 -0.71
C ARG A 28 16.50 17.09 0.65
N ASP A 29 15.97 18.23 1.11
CA ASP A 29 16.33 18.83 2.41
C ASP A 29 15.62 18.17 3.62
N GLY A 30 14.86 17.10 3.39
CA GLY A 30 14.15 16.34 4.43
C GLY A 30 12.72 16.80 4.68
N ARG A 31 12.25 17.90 4.06
CA ARG A 31 10.85 18.33 4.21
C ARG A 31 9.89 17.34 3.57
N THR A 32 8.77 17.09 4.22
CA THR A 32 7.68 16.25 3.69
C THR A 32 6.45 17.09 3.42
N ILE A 33 5.92 17.02 2.20
CA ILE A 33 4.75 17.80 1.77
C ILE A 33 3.64 16.84 1.35
N ASN A 34 2.43 17.00 1.89
CA ASN A 34 1.25 16.30 1.40
C ASN A 34 0.62 17.08 0.23
N LEU A 35 0.58 16.45 -0.94
CA LEU A 35 0.11 17.02 -2.21
C LEU A 35 -1.42 16.98 -2.36
N GLY A 36 -2.13 16.23 -1.50
CA GLY A 36 -3.57 16.03 -1.63
C GLY A 36 -3.98 15.25 -2.89
N GLY A 37 -5.28 15.22 -3.18
CA GLY A 37 -5.84 14.36 -4.25
C GLY A 37 -5.54 14.83 -5.68
N LYS A 38 -5.17 16.10 -5.88
CA LYS A 38 -4.79 16.68 -7.17
C LYS A 38 -3.84 17.86 -6.91
N SER A 39 -2.66 17.86 -7.54
CA SER A 39 -1.74 18.98 -7.48
C SER A 39 -0.81 19.00 -8.70
N CYS A 40 -0.18 20.14 -8.94
CA CYS A 40 0.94 20.29 -9.85
C CYS A 40 2.03 21.04 -9.06
N VAL A 41 3.23 20.48 -9.01
CA VAL A 41 4.35 21.03 -8.26
C VAL A 41 5.63 20.86 -9.04
N ALA A 42 6.55 21.82 -8.90
CA ALA A 42 7.92 21.64 -9.36
C ALA A 42 8.65 20.62 -8.48
N VAL A 43 9.45 19.78 -9.13
CA VAL A 43 10.30 18.78 -8.49
C VAL A 43 11.73 19.00 -8.94
N GLU A 44 12.67 18.79 -8.02
CA GLU A 44 14.10 18.94 -8.26
C GLU A 44 14.80 17.57 -8.17
N PRO A 45 15.99 17.40 -8.78
CA PRO A 45 16.77 16.18 -8.63
C PRO A 45 17.03 15.85 -7.15
N GLY A 46 16.70 14.61 -6.78
CA GLY A 46 16.81 14.12 -5.39
C GLY A 46 15.53 14.24 -4.57
N ASP A 47 14.48 14.87 -5.09
CA ASP A 47 13.15 14.74 -4.51
C ASP A 47 12.57 13.33 -4.75
N VAL A 48 11.72 12.87 -3.84
CA VAL A 48 11.06 11.55 -3.93
C VAL A 48 9.55 11.70 -3.78
N PHE A 49 8.80 11.22 -4.77
CA PHE A 49 7.35 11.08 -4.67
C PHE A 49 6.98 9.73 -4.04
N ARG A 50 6.21 9.75 -2.95
CA ARG A 50 5.71 8.57 -2.24
C ARG A 50 4.19 8.54 -2.28
N LEU A 51 3.66 7.56 -2.99
CA LEU A 51 2.23 7.26 -3.06
C LEU A 51 1.88 6.18 -2.04
N LEU A 52 1.06 6.53 -1.06
CA LEU A 52 0.45 5.59 -0.12
C LEU A 52 -0.99 5.40 -0.57
N THR A 53 -1.30 4.24 -1.17
CA THR A 53 -2.66 3.93 -1.59
C THR A 53 -3.56 3.72 -0.37
N PRO A 54 -4.84 4.13 -0.42
CA PRO A 54 -5.78 3.84 0.66
C PRO A 54 -5.88 2.34 0.96
N GLY A 55 -6.06 2.01 2.24
CA GLY A 55 -6.34 0.64 2.68
C GLY A 55 -7.81 0.27 2.54
N GLY A 56 -8.11 -1.03 2.55
CA GLY A 56 -9.49 -1.54 2.67
C GLY A 56 -10.01 -1.42 4.10
N GLY A 57 -11.33 -1.29 4.26
CA GLY A 57 -11.99 -1.39 5.56
C GLY A 57 -12.15 -2.84 6.01
N GLY A 58 -12.27 -3.05 7.32
CA GLY A 58 -12.58 -4.36 7.90
C GLY A 58 -14.05 -4.77 7.67
N PHE A 59 -14.35 -6.05 7.88
CA PHE A 59 -15.71 -6.58 7.86
C PHE A 59 -16.08 -7.08 9.26
N GLY A 60 -17.31 -6.80 9.71
CA GLY A 60 -17.79 -7.23 11.02
C GLY A 60 -17.27 -6.33 12.16
N PRO A 61 -17.87 -6.39 13.37
CA PRO A 61 -17.42 -5.60 14.50
C PRO A 61 -15.94 -5.89 14.84
N PRO A 62 -15.17 -4.90 15.31
CA PRO A 62 -13.81 -5.14 15.76
C PRO A 62 -13.82 -6.20 16.86
N GLU A 63 -13.02 -7.24 16.70
CA GLU A 63 -12.81 -8.25 17.72
C GLU A 63 -12.03 -7.62 18.88
N ASP A 64 -12.62 -7.66 20.08
CA ASP A 64 -12.05 -7.11 21.31
C ASP A 64 -10.86 -7.95 21.80
N GLY A 65 -9.82 -8.14 20.99
CA GLY A 65 -8.51 -8.65 21.41
C GLY A 65 -8.46 -10.01 22.13
N MET A 66 -9.57 -10.74 22.26
CA MET A 66 -9.61 -12.06 22.88
C MET A 66 -9.65 -13.09 21.75
N GLY A 67 -8.50 -13.24 21.10
CA GLY A 67 -8.26 -14.26 20.07
C GLY A 67 -8.23 -15.66 20.66
N ASP A 68 -9.34 -16.11 21.22
CA ASP A 68 -9.63 -17.51 21.55
C ASP A 68 -11.05 -17.81 21.05
N ASP A 69 -11.27 -17.75 19.74
CA ASP A 69 -12.49 -18.31 19.14
C ASP A 69 -12.33 -19.84 19.09
N PRO A 70 -13.11 -20.64 19.85
CA PRO A 70 -12.95 -22.10 19.90
C PRO A 70 -13.20 -22.79 18.54
N ARG A 71 -13.71 -22.03 17.54
CA ARG A 71 -14.04 -22.51 16.20
C ARG A 71 -12.82 -22.74 15.31
N ASP A 72 -11.64 -22.22 15.67
CA ASP A 72 -10.36 -22.54 15.03
C ASP A 72 -9.62 -23.66 15.77
N SER A 73 -10.36 -24.62 16.33
CA SER A 73 -9.75 -25.93 16.60
C SER A 73 -9.24 -26.45 15.26
N PRO A 74 -7.93 -26.69 15.09
CA PRO A 74 -7.39 -27.10 13.81
C PRO A 74 -8.10 -28.37 13.37
N ASP A 75 -8.59 -28.36 12.13
CA ASP A 75 -9.22 -29.53 11.54
C ASP A 75 -8.19 -30.68 11.64
N PRO A 76 -8.54 -31.90 12.11
CA PRO A 76 -7.56 -32.98 12.29
C PRO A 76 -6.73 -33.31 11.04
N GLN A 77 -7.19 -32.85 9.88
CA GLN A 77 -6.54 -32.92 8.57
C GLN A 77 -5.46 -31.85 8.32
N ASP A 78 -5.22 -30.90 9.23
CA ASP A 78 -4.06 -30.00 9.22
C ASP A 78 -2.91 -30.51 10.10
N LEU A 79 -3.21 -31.43 11.02
CA LEU A 79 -2.23 -31.99 11.96
C LEU A 79 -1.27 -33.02 11.34
N TRP A 80 -1.55 -33.53 10.13
CA TRP A 80 -0.70 -34.55 9.48
C TRP A 80 0.51 -33.97 8.72
N VAL A 81 0.63 -32.64 8.57
CA VAL A 81 1.77 -32.01 7.88
C VAL A 81 3.09 -32.19 8.66
N THR A 82 3.02 -32.41 9.97
CA THR A 82 4.21 -32.55 10.83
C THR A 82 4.82 -33.96 10.83
N GLN A 83 4.23 -34.94 10.14
CA GLN A 83 4.67 -36.35 10.21
C GLN A 83 5.26 -36.93 8.92
N ASN A 84 5.46 -36.17 7.84
CA ASN A 84 6.05 -36.72 6.62
C ASN A 84 7.57 -36.43 6.52
N PRO A 85 8.48 -37.41 6.72
CA PRO A 85 9.93 -37.16 6.79
C PRO A 85 10.62 -36.93 5.43
N LYS A 86 9.87 -36.73 4.33
CA LYS A 86 10.41 -36.77 2.96
C LYS A 86 10.70 -35.41 2.31
N ASN A 87 10.46 -34.28 2.97
CA ASN A 87 10.90 -32.98 2.49
C ASN A 87 11.86 -32.34 3.49
N PRO A 88 13.19 -32.31 3.23
CA PRO A 88 14.08 -31.50 4.05
C PRO A 88 13.73 -30.02 3.87
N PRO A 89 13.90 -29.16 4.90
CA PRO A 89 13.80 -27.73 4.73
C PRO A 89 14.92 -27.30 3.78
N ASN A 90 14.57 -26.78 2.61
CA ASN A 90 15.53 -26.19 1.70
C ASN A 90 16.14 -24.96 2.40
N SER A 91 17.40 -25.07 2.84
CA SER A 91 18.20 -23.95 3.32
C SER A 91 18.62 -23.10 2.13
N GLN A 92 17.69 -22.33 1.58
CA GLN A 92 18.01 -21.23 0.68
C GLN A 92 17.79 -19.93 1.45
N SER A 93 18.90 -19.31 1.84
CA SER A 93 18.99 -17.91 2.24
C SER A 93 18.13 -17.03 1.33
N PRO A 94 17.40 -16.02 1.84
CA PRO A 94 16.58 -15.17 0.99
C PRO A 94 17.46 -14.54 -0.10
N PRO A 95 17.04 -14.56 -1.37
CA PRO A 95 17.74 -13.78 -2.39
C PRO A 95 17.72 -12.31 -1.97
N ASN A 96 18.83 -11.59 -2.22
CA ASN A 96 18.96 -10.16 -1.96
C ASN A 96 17.69 -9.39 -2.37
N PRO A 97 17.28 -8.35 -1.62
CA PRO A 97 16.13 -7.54 -2.03
C PRO A 97 16.35 -7.06 -3.47
N PRO A 98 15.34 -7.14 -4.35
CA PRO A 98 15.48 -6.62 -5.70
C PRO A 98 15.87 -5.15 -5.57
N THR A 99 17.03 -4.79 -6.15
CA THR A 99 17.42 -3.40 -6.35
C THR A 99 16.21 -2.70 -6.98
N PRO A 100 15.76 -1.54 -6.47
CA PRO A 100 14.63 -0.85 -7.07
C PRO A 100 15.01 -0.55 -8.52
N GLN A 101 14.42 -1.29 -9.45
CA GLN A 101 14.48 -0.95 -10.86
C GLN A 101 13.65 0.31 -11.00
N THR A 102 14.30 1.46 -10.91
CA THR A 102 13.77 2.71 -11.43
C THR A 102 13.43 2.45 -12.88
N PHE A 103 12.14 2.27 -13.14
CA PHE A 103 11.61 2.24 -14.48
C PHE A 103 11.85 3.64 -15.06
N LEU A 104 12.85 3.77 -15.94
CA LEU A 104 12.95 4.92 -16.83
C LEU A 104 11.79 4.80 -17.83
N GLU A 105 10.60 5.17 -17.41
CA GLU A 105 9.51 5.40 -18.35
C GLU A 105 9.91 6.60 -19.21
N ARG A 106 10.20 6.33 -20.49
CA ARG A 106 10.48 7.34 -21.51
C ARG A 106 9.20 8.08 -21.84
N GLY A 107 8.81 8.97 -20.94
CA GLY A 107 7.67 9.85 -21.09
C GLY A 107 7.81 10.97 -20.08
N SER A 108 8.75 11.88 -20.34
CA SER A 108 8.82 13.10 -19.54
C SER A 108 7.53 13.89 -19.77
N VAL A 109 6.93 14.43 -18.70
CA VAL A 109 5.84 15.41 -18.81
C VAL A 109 6.19 16.56 -19.78
N PHE A 110 7.49 16.86 -19.91
CA PHE A 110 8.00 17.79 -20.91
C PHE A 110 7.72 17.35 -22.36
N GLU A 111 8.00 16.10 -22.72
CA GLU A 111 7.71 15.57 -24.07
C GLU A 111 6.21 15.55 -24.34
N PHE A 112 5.40 15.17 -23.35
CA PHE A 112 3.94 15.20 -23.49
C PHE A 112 3.42 16.63 -23.71
N ARG A 113 3.92 17.60 -22.93
CA ARG A 113 3.53 19.01 -23.08
C ARG A 113 3.92 19.55 -24.47
N GLN A 114 5.14 19.25 -24.92
CA GLN A 114 5.61 19.66 -26.25
C GLN A 114 4.77 19.02 -27.38
N ALA A 115 4.32 17.78 -27.21
CA ALA A 115 3.45 17.10 -28.18
C ALA A 115 2.02 17.68 -28.24
N GLN A 116 1.53 18.29 -27.16
CA GLN A 116 0.19 18.89 -27.10
C GLN A 116 0.17 20.35 -27.58
N GLU A 117 1.29 21.06 -27.52
CA GLU A 117 1.41 22.48 -27.89
C GLU A 117 1.79 22.69 -29.37
N GLY A 118 1.90 21.62 -30.16
CA GLY A 118 2.34 21.64 -31.58
C GLY A 118 1.24 21.54 -32.64
N VAL A 119 -0.03 21.85 -32.32
CA VAL A 119 -1.16 21.90 -33.28
C VAL A 119 -1.51 23.34 -33.63
#